data_AF-A0A7S3VWW2-F1
#
_entry.id   AF-A0A7S3VWW2-F1
#
_cell.length_a   1.000
_cell.length_b   1.000
_cell.length_c   1.000
_cell.angle_alpha   90.00
_cell.angle_beta   90.00
_cell.angle_gamma   90.00
#
_symmetry.space_group_name_H-M   'P 1'
#
loop_
_entity.id
_entity.type
_entity.pdbx_description
1 polymer ?
#
loop_
_entity_poly.entity_id
_entity_poly.type
_entity_poly.pdbx_seq_one_letter_code
_entity_poly.pdbx_strand_id
1 'polypeptide(L)'
;MLYQYQEKSEICTLVLQGRVGMRVGVEGFRTELGAFSLLGRGALMPDEFLPDFVAFLKTVTVRLISIPKAQYKRAQALDRDKAKLQKACCSLAALAAGELSRTEAREVRQQFTCDSPFNWEKTDDDNSTRHRDQTVPGSYGASLSRPFGGMASPTDCNNPTDCNNLKLELQ
;
A
#
# COMPACT_ATOMS: atom_id res chain seq x y z
N MET A 1 -6.60 -6.64 14.79
CA MET A 1 -7.98 -6.11 14.73
C MET A 1 -7.99 -4.98 13.70
N LEU A 2 -9.05 -4.82 12.89
CA LEU A 2 -9.07 -3.82 11.80
C LEU A 2 -9.80 -2.53 12.18
N TYR A 3 -10.96 -2.65 12.84
CA TYR A 3 -11.75 -1.52 13.34
C TYR A 3 -12.28 -1.87 14.73
N GLN A 4 -12.36 -0.86 15.59
CA GLN A 4 -12.88 -0.95 16.95
C GLN A 4 -14.12 -0.07 17.09
N TYR A 5 -15.12 -0.57 17.81
CA TYR A 5 -16.42 0.08 17.96
C TYR A 5 -16.29 1.45 18.63
N GLN A 6 -16.87 2.48 18.02
CA GLN A 6 -16.85 3.88 18.50
C GLN A 6 -15.45 4.47 18.70
N GLU A 7 -14.41 3.89 18.09
CA GLU A 7 -13.07 4.46 18.10
C GLU A 7 -12.80 5.18 16.77
N LYS A 8 -12.32 6.42 16.86
CA LYS A 8 -11.99 7.23 15.69
C LYS A 8 -11.09 6.46 14.74
N SER A 9 -11.52 6.34 13.48
CA SER A 9 -10.71 5.73 12.43
C SER A 9 -10.55 6.67 11.24
N GLU A 10 -9.32 6.79 10.76
CA GLU A 10 -8.97 7.58 9.58
C GLU A 10 -8.56 6.71 8.40
N ILE A 11 -8.79 5.40 8.47
CA ILE A 11 -8.38 4.44 7.46
C ILE A 11 -9.63 3.85 6.83
N CYS A 12 -9.66 3.80 5.49
CA CYS A 12 -10.60 3.02 4.72
C CYS A 12 -9.91 1.73 4.24
N THR A 13 -10.58 0.59 4.32
CA THR A 13 -9.96 -0.70 4.00
C THR A 13 -10.73 -1.43 2.91
N LEU A 14 -10.05 -1.82 1.83
CA LEU A 14 -10.59 -2.68 0.77
C LEU A 14 -10.03 -4.10 0.94
N VAL A 15 -10.90 -5.09 1.04
CA VAL A 15 -10.50 -6.49 1.06
C VAL A 15 -10.20 -6.94 -0.37
N LEU A 16 -9.00 -7.41 -0.68
CA LEU A 16 -8.66 -7.98 -1.99
C LEU A 16 -8.84 -9.49 -2.02
N GLN A 17 -8.46 -10.18 -0.94
CA GLN A 17 -8.51 -11.63 -0.83
C GLN A 17 -8.67 -12.04 0.64
N GLY A 18 -9.47 -13.08 0.90
CA GLY A 18 -9.73 -13.59 2.26
C GLY A 18 -11.13 -13.23 2.76
N ARG A 19 -11.37 -13.44 4.06
CA ARG A 19 -12.64 -13.11 4.73
C ARG A 19 -12.39 -12.30 6.00
N VAL A 20 -13.23 -11.28 6.21
CA VAL A 20 -13.22 -10.42 7.41
C VAL A 20 -14.52 -10.65 8.17
N GLY A 21 -14.42 -10.97 9.45
CA GLY A 21 -15.57 -11.01 10.35
C GLY A 21 -15.90 -9.61 10.85
N MET A 22 -17.19 -9.28 10.91
CA MET A 22 -17.68 -7.99 11.36
C MET A 22 -18.83 -8.17 12.36
N ARG A 23 -18.86 -7.33 13.40
CA ARG A 23 -20.01 -7.21 14.32
C ARG A 23 -20.56 -5.80 14.21
N VAL A 24 -21.83 -5.66 13.82
CA VAL A 24 -22.45 -4.36 13.54
C VAL A 24 -23.48 -4.02 14.62
N GLY A 25 -23.48 -2.76 15.06
CA GLY A 25 -24.44 -2.20 15.99
C GLY A 25 -24.28 -2.69 17.43
N VAL A 26 -25.17 -2.20 18.30
CA VAL A 26 -25.19 -2.52 19.74
C VAL A 26 -25.51 -3.99 20.00
N GLU A 27 -26.37 -4.58 19.16
CA GLU A 27 -26.75 -6.00 19.24
C GLU A 27 -25.65 -6.95 18.75
N GLY A 28 -24.61 -6.41 18.09
CA GLY A 28 -23.44 -7.17 17.66
C GLY A 28 -23.74 -8.19 16.56
N PHE A 29 -24.60 -7.83 15.59
CA PHE A 29 -24.95 -8.68 14.46
C PHE A 29 -23.69 -9.16 13.72
N ARG A 30 -23.55 -10.48 13.62
CA ARG A 30 -22.37 -11.10 13.02
C ARG A 30 -22.54 -11.19 11.52
N THR A 31 -21.66 -10.52 10.81
CA THR A 31 -21.60 -10.55 9.35
C THR A 31 -20.20 -10.95 8.91
N GLU A 32 -20.10 -11.52 7.72
CA GLU A 32 -18.83 -11.87 7.10
C GLU A 32 -18.70 -11.13 5.77
N LEU A 33 -17.56 -10.48 5.58
CA LEU A 33 -17.23 -9.73 4.37
C LEU A 33 -16.19 -10.51 3.56
N GLY A 34 -16.43 -10.64 2.26
CA GLY A 34 -15.55 -11.33 1.32
C GLY A 34 -14.58 -10.40 0.60
N ALA A 35 -13.97 -10.92 -0.45
CA ALA A 35 -13.16 -10.13 -1.38
C ALA A 35 -13.98 -8.97 -2.00
N PHE A 36 -13.29 -7.89 -2.32
CA PHE A 36 -13.80 -6.62 -2.84
C PHE A 36 -14.80 -5.89 -1.94
N SER A 37 -14.88 -6.27 -0.66
CA SER A 37 -15.69 -5.54 0.32
C SER A 37 -14.93 -4.31 0.82
N LEU A 38 -15.61 -3.16 0.85
CA LEU A 38 -15.06 -1.90 1.33
C LEU A 38 -15.56 -1.60 2.75
N LEU A 39 -14.64 -1.36 3.68
CA LEU A 39 -14.90 -1.03 5.08
C LEU A 39 -14.48 0.41 5.36
N GLY A 40 -15.21 1.07 6.26
CA GLY A 40 -14.80 2.38 6.77
C GLY A 40 -14.79 3.49 5.72
N ARG A 41 -15.67 3.42 4.70
CA ARG A 41 -15.80 4.46 3.66
C ARG A 41 -15.99 5.86 4.26
N GLY A 42 -16.70 5.96 5.38
CA GLY A 42 -16.90 7.21 6.12
C GLY A 42 -15.60 7.87 6.57
N ALA A 43 -14.51 7.11 6.78
CA ALA A 43 -13.20 7.65 7.13
C ALA A 43 -12.61 8.57 6.05
N LEU A 44 -13.07 8.47 4.79
CA LEU A 44 -12.63 9.33 3.70
C LEU A 44 -13.42 10.65 3.60
N MET A 45 -14.52 10.78 4.34
CA MET A 45 -15.33 12.00 4.40
C MET A 45 -14.64 13.07 5.24
N PRO A 46 -14.95 14.37 5.07
CA PRO A 46 -14.32 15.44 5.84
C PRO A 46 -14.48 15.27 7.35
N ASP A 47 -15.65 14.79 7.79
CA ASP A 47 -16.02 14.64 9.20
C ASP A 47 -15.27 13.52 9.92
N GLU A 48 -15.39 13.51 11.25
CA GLU A 48 -14.84 12.46 12.09
C GLU A 48 -15.65 11.17 11.92
N PHE A 49 -14.95 10.06 11.69
CA PHE A 49 -15.58 8.76 11.47
C PHE A 49 -15.41 7.87 12.69
N LEU A 50 -16.55 7.57 13.33
CA LEU A 50 -16.68 6.60 14.41
C LEU A 50 -17.43 5.38 13.85
N PRO A 51 -16.76 4.24 13.65
CA PRO A 51 -17.42 3.04 13.15
C PRO A 51 -18.38 2.50 14.21
N ASP A 52 -19.59 2.16 13.77
CA ASP A 52 -20.62 1.47 14.55
C ASP A 52 -20.45 -0.06 14.50
N PHE A 53 -19.27 -0.53 14.12
CA PHE A 53 -18.93 -1.94 13.96
C PHE A 53 -17.52 -2.25 14.46
N VAL A 54 -17.29 -3.53 14.77
CA VAL A 54 -15.96 -4.12 15.02
C VAL A 54 -15.60 -5.02 13.86
N ALA A 55 -14.37 -4.94 13.35
CA ALA A 55 -13.90 -5.81 12.27
C ALA A 55 -12.60 -6.53 12.61
N PHE A 56 -12.51 -7.81 12.27
CA PHE A 56 -11.35 -8.68 12.53
C PHE A 56 -11.14 -9.69 11.40
N LEU A 57 -9.91 -10.16 11.23
CA LEU A 57 -9.58 -11.16 10.20
C LEU A 57 -10.17 -12.52 10.58
N LYS A 58 -10.87 -13.17 9.64
CA LYS A 58 -11.46 -14.51 9.86
C LYS A 58 -10.61 -15.63 9.25
N THR A 59 -9.85 -15.32 8.20
CA THR A 59 -8.91 -16.26 7.55
C THR A 59 -7.47 -16.00 7.96
N VAL A 60 -6.63 -17.04 7.89
CA VAL A 60 -5.19 -16.98 8.24
C VAL A 60 -4.44 -15.96 7.39
N THR A 61 -4.72 -15.93 6.09
CA THR A 61 -4.11 -14.98 5.15
C THR A 61 -5.19 -14.08 4.55
N VAL A 62 -4.95 -12.77 4.58
CA VAL A 62 -5.83 -11.76 3.98
C VAL A 62 -4.96 -10.75 3.24
N ARG A 63 -5.40 -10.35 2.03
CA ARG A 63 -4.80 -9.22 1.30
C ARG A 63 -5.74 -8.05 1.39
N LEU A 64 -5.23 -6.93 1.89
CA LEU A 64 -5.99 -5.70 2.12
C LEU A 64 -5.28 -4.53 1.46
N ILE A 65 -6.05 -3.55 1.02
CA ILE A 65 -5.55 -2.19 0.76
C ILE A 65 -6.09 -1.30 1.86
N SER A 66 -5.20 -0.58 2.52
CA SER A 66 -5.56 0.44 3.52
C SER A 66 -5.27 1.81 2.93
N ILE A 67 -6.29 2.67 2.93
CA ILE A 67 -6.25 4.03 2.38
C ILE A 67 -6.42 5.01 3.54
N PRO A 68 -5.33 5.60 4.05
CA PRO A 68 -5.42 6.68 5.03
C PRO A 68 -6.11 7.92 4.46
N LYS A 69 -6.92 8.59 5.28
CA LYS A 69 -7.63 9.84 4.96
C LYS A 69 -6.69 10.91 4.43
N ALA A 70 -5.49 11.03 5.03
CA ALA A 70 -4.46 11.96 4.59
C ALA A 70 -4.01 11.70 3.15
N GLN A 71 -3.78 10.43 2.77
CA GLN A 71 -3.37 10.06 1.42
C GLN A 71 -4.50 10.29 0.42
N TYR A 72 -5.74 9.95 0.79
CA TYR A 72 -6.91 10.23 -0.04
C TYR A 72 -7.09 11.72 -0.33
N LYS A 73 -6.92 12.59 0.67
CA LYS A 73 -6.98 14.05 0.48
C LYS A 73 -5.88 14.57 -0.44
N ARG A 74 -4.66 14.03 -0.36
CA ARG A 74 -3.57 14.39 -1.27
C ARG A 74 -3.87 13.97 -2.70
N ALA A 75 -4.34 12.74 -2.89
CA ALA A 75 -4.76 12.24 -4.20
C ALA A 75 -5.87 13.13 -4.79
N GLN A 76 -6.89 13.45 -3.98
CA GLN A 76 -7.96 14.36 -4.39
C GLN A 76 -7.45 15.77 -4.75
N ALA A 77 -6.43 16.28 -4.04
CA ALA A 77 -5.82 17.57 -4.37
C ALA A 77 -5.02 17.52 -5.69
N LEU A 78 -4.34 16.39 -5.97
CA LEU A 78 -3.65 16.17 -7.24
C LEU A 78 -4.63 16.03 -8.41
N ASP A 79 -5.75 15.35 -8.22
CA ASP A 79 -6.78 15.19 -9.26
C ASP A 79 -7.36 16.52 -9.75
N ARG A 80 -7.36 17.56 -8.89
CA ARG A 80 -7.79 18.92 -9.25
C ARG A 80 -6.79 19.63 -10.17
N ASP A 81 -5.50 19.26 -10.13
CA ASP A 81 -4.43 19.87 -10.92
C ASP A 81 -3.85 18.86 -11.92
N LYS A 82 -4.50 18.78 -13.09
CA LYS A 82 -4.15 17.83 -14.16
C LYS A 82 -2.68 17.92 -14.59
N ALA A 83 -2.09 19.13 -14.57
CA ALA A 83 -0.70 19.32 -14.96
C ALA A 83 0.26 18.68 -13.94
N LYS A 84 0.00 18.89 -12.64
CA LYS A 84 0.76 18.20 -11.58
C LYS A 84 0.54 16.69 -11.61
N LEU A 85 -0.68 16.23 -11.87
CA LEU A 85 -0.99 14.81 -11.98
C LEU A 85 -0.18 14.15 -13.10
N GLN A 86 -0.20 14.73 -14.30
CA GLN A 86 0.56 14.22 -15.44
C GLN A 86 2.06 14.16 -15.13
N LYS A 87 2.62 15.21 -14.52
CA LYS A 87 4.03 15.23 -14.10
C LYS A 87 4.35 14.13 -13.09
N ALA A 88 3.48 13.91 -12.11
CA ALA A 88 3.65 12.85 -11.11
C ALA A 88 3.59 11.45 -11.77
N CYS A 89 2.64 11.22 -12.68
CA CYS A 89 2.54 9.98 -13.45
C CYS A 89 3.79 9.72 -14.30
N CYS A 90 4.28 10.72 -15.05
CA CYS A 90 5.51 10.58 -15.84
C CYS A 90 6.73 10.27 -14.95
N SER A 91 6.86 10.92 -13.79
CA SER A 91 7.93 10.66 -12.83
C SER A 91 7.89 9.21 -12.30
N LEU A 92 6.70 8.70 -11.95
CA LEU A 92 6.53 7.32 -11.52
C LEU A 92 6.82 6.31 -12.65
N ALA A 93 6.42 6.62 -13.88
CA ALA A 93 6.71 5.78 -15.05
C ALA A 93 8.22 5.68 -15.31
N ALA A 94 8.93 6.82 -15.29
CA ALA A 94 10.39 6.86 -15.43
C ALA A 94 11.10 6.07 -14.31
N LEU A 95 10.60 6.16 -13.07
CA LEU A 95 11.11 5.36 -11.95
C LEU A 95 10.93 3.85 -12.20
N ALA A 96 9.75 3.44 -12.68
CA ALA A 96 9.44 2.04 -12.96
C ALA A 96 10.26 1.48 -14.13
N ALA A 97 10.53 2.32 -15.14
CA ALA A 97 11.41 2.00 -16.27
C ALA A 97 12.90 1.96 -15.89
N GLY A 98 13.27 2.48 -14.72
CA GLY A 98 14.67 2.56 -14.27
C GLY A 98 15.49 3.67 -14.94
N GLU A 99 14.82 4.65 -15.54
CA GLU A 99 15.44 5.77 -16.28
C GLU A 99 15.91 6.90 -15.37
N LEU A 100 15.45 6.94 -14.11
CA LEU A 100 15.83 7.97 -13.17
C LEU A 100 17.24 7.75 -12.62
N SER A 101 17.97 8.85 -12.44
CA SER A 101 19.22 8.85 -11.70
C SER A 101 18.98 8.37 -10.26
N ARG A 102 20.00 7.73 -9.66
CA ARG A 102 19.93 7.22 -8.28
C ARG A 102 19.52 8.30 -7.27
N THR A 103 19.94 9.54 -7.50
CA THR A 103 19.63 10.68 -6.63
C THR A 103 18.17 11.07 -6.73
N GLU A 104 17.64 11.21 -7.95
CA GLU A 104 16.25 11.57 -8.22
C GLU A 104 15.29 10.46 -7.74
N ALA A 105 15.64 9.19 -7.97
CA ALA A 105 14.85 8.06 -7.49
C ALA A 105 14.71 8.04 -5.96
N ARG A 106 15.73 8.52 -5.23
CA ARG A 106 15.68 8.63 -3.76
C ARG A 106 14.73 9.73 -3.32
N GLU A 107 14.76 10.88 -3.96
CA GLU A 107 13.85 12.00 -3.65
C GLU A 107 12.39 11.63 -3.89
N VAL A 108 12.11 11.01 -5.06
CA VAL A 108 10.76 10.54 -5.40
C VAL A 108 10.27 9.55 -4.34
N ARG A 109 11.08 8.57 -3.94
CA ARG A 109 10.71 7.62 -2.87
C ARG A 109 10.47 8.33 -1.54
N GLN A 110 11.31 9.29 -1.16
CA GLN A 110 11.15 10.05 0.09
C GLN A 110 9.82 10.81 0.15
N GLN A 111 9.35 11.35 -0.97
CA GLN A 111 8.04 12.01 -1.05
C GLN A 111 6.87 11.05 -0.76
N PHE A 112 7.05 9.74 -1.01
CA PHE A 112 6.01 8.73 -0.78
C PHE A 112 6.19 7.96 0.53
N THR A 113 7.38 7.93 1.13
CA THR A 113 7.65 7.12 2.32
C THR A 113 7.49 7.85 3.67
N CYS A 114 7.26 9.17 3.69
CA CYS A 114 7.33 9.94 4.93
C CYS A 114 6.03 10.03 5.77
N ASP A 115 4.91 9.45 5.34
CA ASP A 115 3.65 9.50 6.10
C ASP A 115 2.97 8.13 6.22
N SER A 116 3.72 7.12 6.66
CA SER A 116 3.09 5.94 7.25
C SER A 116 2.91 6.20 8.75
N PRO A 117 1.70 6.53 9.23
CA PRO A 117 1.42 6.49 10.67
C PRO A 117 1.41 5.05 11.20
N PHE A 118 1.49 4.05 10.32
CA PHE A 118 1.67 2.65 10.69
C PHE A 118 3.17 2.37 10.93
N ASN A 119 3.67 2.89 12.04
CA ASN A 119 4.82 2.32 12.72
C ASN A 119 4.27 1.03 13.36
N TRP A 120 4.51 -0.14 12.76
CA TRP A 120 4.33 -1.38 13.53
C TRP A 120 5.22 -1.18 14.74
N GLU A 121 4.63 -1.18 15.92
CA GLU A 121 5.37 -1.06 17.16
C GLU A 121 6.57 -2.01 17.06
N LYS A 122 7.77 -1.44 17.14
CA LYS A 122 8.88 -2.10 17.81
C LYS A 122 8.31 -2.58 19.14
N THR A 123 7.82 -3.80 19.17
CA THR A 123 7.80 -4.55 20.41
C THR A 123 9.27 -4.78 20.70
N ASP A 124 9.80 -3.99 21.61
CA ASP A 124 11.07 -4.25 22.26
C ASP A 124 10.89 -5.57 23.02
N ASP A 125 11.04 -6.69 22.31
CA ASP A 125 11.13 -8.02 22.91
C ASP A 125 12.51 -8.13 23.56
N ASP A 126 12.59 -7.64 24.80
CA ASP A 126 13.63 -7.99 25.77
C ASP A 126 13.60 -9.50 26.03
N ASN A 127 14.23 -10.29 25.15
CA ASN A 127 14.48 -11.69 25.42
C ASN A 127 15.83 -11.87 26.12
N SER A 128 15.73 -11.99 27.45
CA SER A 128 16.79 -12.41 28.36
C SER A 128 17.63 -13.59 27.84
N THR A 129 18.95 -13.40 27.92
CA THR A 129 19.97 -14.35 28.40
C THR A 129 19.59 -15.83 28.34
N ARG A 130 20.07 -16.53 27.30
CA ARG A 130 20.38 -17.96 27.40
C ARG A 130 21.82 -18.20 26.95
N HIS A 131 22.66 -18.46 27.95
CA HIS A 131 23.90 -19.22 27.83
C HIS A 131 23.64 -20.49 27.01
N ARG A 132 24.41 -20.69 25.93
CA ARG A 132 24.72 -22.04 25.48
C ARG A 132 26.10 -22.07 24.84
N ASP A 133 26.97 -22.75 25.56
CA ASP A 133 28.31 -23.15 25.17
C ASP A 133 28.32 -24.06 23.93
N GLN A 134 29.45 -23.94 23.21
CA GLN A 134 30.24 -24.99 22.56
C GLN A 134 29.82 -25.59 21.20
N THR A 135 30.58 -25.15 20.18
CA THR A 135 31.41 -25.92 19.21
C THR A 135 30.88 -27.23 18.60
N VAL A 136 30.80 -27.26 17.25
CA VAL A 136 31.50 -28.23 16.37
C VAL A 136 31.72 -27.61 14.96
N PRO A 137 32.89 -27.80 14.31
CA PRO A 137 33.11 -27.39 12.92
C PRO A 137 32.71 -28.52 11.93
N GLY A 138 32.08 -28.13 10.81
CA GLY A 138 31.69 -29.04 9.73
C GLY A 138 31.74 -28.36 8.37
N SER A 139 32.77 -28.70 7.61
CA SER A 139 33.14 -28.23 6.27
C SER A 139 32.28 -28.90 5.16
N TYR A 140 32.56 -28.57 3.89
CA TYR A 140 32.01 -29.05 2.60
C TYR A 140 30.62 -28.45 2.26
N GLY A 141 30.39 -27.72 1.16
CA GLY A 141 31.07 -27.63 -0.13
C GLY A 141 30.02 -27.90 -1.23
N ALA A 142 29.48 -26.86 -1.87
CA ALA A 142 28.77 -26.97 -3.14
C ALA A 142 28.56 -25.59 -3.79
N SER A 143 29.43 -25.27 -4.74
CA SER A 143 29.28 -24.18 -5.69
C SER A 143 28.20 -24.52 -6.72
N LEU A 144 27.06 -23.84 -6.67
CA LEU A 144 26.12 -23.78 -7.79
C LEU A 144 26.28 -22.45 -8.52
N SER A 145 26.98 -22.53 -9.65
CA SER A 145 27.00 -21.56 -10.73
C SER A 145 25.58 -21.33 -11.26
N ARG A 146 25.06 -20.11 -11.09
CA ARG A 146 23.85 -19.66 -11.78
C ARG A 146 24.25 -19.10 -13.15
N PRO A 147 23.65 -19.57 -14.26
CA PRO A 147 23.84 -18.96 -15.57
C PRO A 147 23.14 -17.60 -15.64
N PHE A 148 23.90 -16.59 -16.03
CA PHE A 148 23.40 -15.28 -16.46
C PHE A 148 22.57 -15.46 -17.73
N GLY A 149 21.25 -15.37 -17.58
CA GLY A 149 20.30 -15.37 -18.69
C GLY A 149 19.81 -13.96 -19.00
N GLY A 150 20.24 -13.43 -20.15
CA GLY A 150 19.43 -12.58 -21.04
C GLY A 150 19.08 -11.18 -20.56
N MET A 151 19.94 -10.20 -20.88
CA MET A 151 19.53 -8.81 -21.06
C MET A 151 18.56 -8.73 -22.26
N ALA A 152 17.27 -8.58 -21.99
CA ALA A 152 16.33 -8.07 -22.98
C ALA A 152 16.48 -6.54 -23.01
N SER A 153 16.83 -6.03 -24.18
CA SER A 153 16.94 -4.63 -24.54
C SER A 153 15.64 -3.85 -24.28
N PRO A 154 15.70 -2.62 -23.73
CA PRO A 154 14.55 -1.74 -23.72
C PRO A 154 14.26 -1.27 -25.15
N THR A 155 13.06 -1.56 -25.64
CA THR A 155 12.50 -0.90 -26.82
C THR A 155 12.19 0.55 -26.46
N ASP A 156 12.82 1.47 -27.19
CA ASP A 156 12.55 2.91 -27.14
C ASP A 156 11.07 3.20 -27.45
N CYS A 157 10.30 3.59 -26.44
CA CYS A 157 8.97 4.17 -26.61
C CYS A 157 9.09 5.71 -26.76
N ASN A 158 9.80 6.17 -27.78
CA ASN A 158 9.81 7.58 -28.16
C ASN A 158 8.60 7.87 -29.07
N ASN A 159 7.43 8.18 -28.49
CA ASN A 159 6.45 9.00 -29.19
C ASN A 159 5.47 9.71 -28.22
N PRO A 160 5.74 10.98 -27.85
CA PRO A 160 4.82 11.82 -27.11
C PRO A 160 4.04 12.75 -28.05
N THR A 161 3.23 12.19 -28.95
CA THR A 161 2.30 12.99 -29.78
C THR A 161 1.13 12.10 -30.17
N ASP A 162 0.11 12.05 -29.31
CA ASP A 162 -1.31 11.84 -29.70
C ASP A 162 -2.21 11.80 -28.45
N CYS A 163 -2.36 12.95 -27.77
CA CYS A 163 -3.40 13.11 -26.73
C CYS A 163 -4.20 14.42 -26.86
N ASN A 164 -4.03 15.17 -27.96
CA ASN A 164 -4.75 16.42 -28.20
C ASN A 164 -5.65 16.29 -29.43
N ASN A 165 -6.77 15.59 -29.32
CA ASN A 165 -7.94 15.82 -30.20
C ASN A 165 -9.20 15.15 -29.67
N LEU A 166 -9.81 15.76 -28.64
CA LEU A 166 -11.26 15.72 -28.43
C LEU A 166 -11.74 17.09 -27.96
N LYS A 167 -11.55 18.09 -28.83
CA LYS A 167 -12.37 19.30 -28.84
C LYS A 167 -13.57 19.00 -29.74
N LEU A 168 -14.57 18.31 -29.19
CA LEU A 168 -15.88 18.22 -29.82
C LEU A 168 -16.71 19.40 -29.31
N GLU A 169 -16.74 20.41 -30.17
CA GLU A 169 -17.85 21.34 -30.28
C GLU A 169 -19.16 20.54 -30.35
N LEU A 170 -20.12 20.93 -29.51
CA LEU A 170 -21.52 20.92 -29.91
C LEU A 170 -22.21 22.06 -29.17
N GLN A 171 -22.87 22.86 -30.00
CA GLN A 171 -23.54 24.13 -29.77
C GLN A 171 -24.68 24.04 -28.76
#